data_AF-A0A522GF58-F1
#
_entry.id   AF-A0A522GF58-F1
#
_cell.length_a   1.000
_cell.length_b   1.000
_cell.length_c   1.000
_cell.angle_alpha   90.00
_cell.angle_beta   90.00
_cell.angle_gamma   90.00
#
_symmetry.space_group_name_H-M   'P 1'
#
loop_
_entity.id
_entity.type
_entity.pdbx_description
1 polymer ?
#
loop_
_entity_poly.entity_id
_entity_poly.type
_entity_poly.pdbx_seq_one_letter_code
_entity_poly.pdbx_strand_id
1 'polypeptide(L)' 'MQEKKPNTFKTPDITKMQEVVINHRTKIYIAVGADPEEARSRYWARQDAKGKPLFATKKPALT' A
#
# COMPACT_ATOMS: atom_id res chain seq x y z
N MET A 1 12.66 15.98 -30.34
CA MET A 1 11.73 16.47 -29.30
C MET A 1 10.94 15.27 -28.80
N GLN A 2 11.16 14.82 -27.56
CA GLN A 2 10.41 13.67 -27.01
C GLN A 2 9.13 14.20 -26.35
N GLU A 3 7.98 13.90 -26.95
CA GLU A 3 6.67 14.23 -26.39
C GLU A 3 6.45 13.44 -25.10
N LYS A 4 6.56 14.15 -23.96
CA LYS A 4 6.15 13.59 -22.66
C LYS A 4 4.62 13.50 -22.66
N LYS A 5 4.09 12.30 -22.89
CA LYS A 5 2.66 12.02 -22.69
C LYS A 5 2.29 12.41 -21.26
N PRO A 6 1.28 13.27 -21.06
CA PRO A 6 0.81 13.59 -19.72
C PRO A 6 0.31 12.28 -19.10
N ASN A 7 0.95 11.88 -18.01
CA ASN A 7 0.51 10.74 -17.23
C ASN A 7 -0.85 11.13 -16.64
N THR A 8 -1.95 10.71 -17.26
CA THR A 8 -3.31 10.91 -16.73
C THR A 8 -3.43 10.06 -15.47
N PHE A 9 -2.92 10.57 -14.36
CA PHE A 9 -3.03 9.94 -13.07
C PHE A 9 -4.45 10.16 -12.57
N LYS A 10 -5.34 9.20 -12.87
CA LYS A 10 -6.67 9.17 -12.29
C LYS A 10 -6.49 8.93 -10.79
N THR A 11 -6.57 10.01 -10.00
CA THR A 11 -6.59 9.91 -8.55
C THR A 11 -7.85 9.13 -8.16
N PRO A 12 -7.73 8.07 -7.35
CA PRO A 12 -8.90 7.35 -6.86
C PRO A 12 -9.80 8.32 -6.06
N ASP A 13 -11.10 8.21 -6.29
CA ASP A 13 -12.12 9.01 -5.59
C ASP A 13 -12.12 8.66 -4.10
N ILE A 14 -11.66 9.60 -3.27
CA ILE A 14 -11.56 9.42 -1.80
C ILE A 14 -12.95 9.25 -1.19
N THR A 15 -13.98 9.87 -1.78
CA THR A 15 -15.39 9.78 -1.35
C THR A 15 -15.95 8.36 -1.41
N LYS A 16 -15.34 7.47 -2.18
CA LYS A 16 -15.72 6.06 -2.32
C LYS A 16 -14.86 5.13 -1.46
N MET A 17 -14.09 5.68 -0.53
CA MET A 17 -13.17 4.94 0.32
C MET A 17 -13.53 5.13 1.80
N GLN A 18 -13.16 4.14 2.60
CA GLN A 18 -13.29 4.16 4.04
C GLN A 18 -11.97 4.62 4.67
N GLU A 19 -12.04 5.63 5.53
CA GLU A 19 -10.89 6.11 6.30
C GLU A 19 -10.66 5.19 7.52
N VAL A 20 -9.44 4.67 7.65
CA VAL A 20 -9.00 3.90 8.80
C VAL A 20 -7.84 4.62 9.46
N VAL A 21 -8.06 5.02 10.71
CA VAL A 21 -7.04 5.64 11.56
C VAL A 21 -6.14 4.54 12.12
N ILE A 22 -4.84 4.61 11.81
CA ILE A 22 -3.80 3.71 12.33
C ILE A 22 -3.20 4.30 13.61
N ASN A 23 -2.87 5.59 13.59
CA ASN A 23 -2.40 6.35 14.74
C ASN A 23 -2.76 7.84 14.57
N HIS A 24 -2.37 8.69 15.52
CA HIS A 24 -2.69 10.13 15.50
C HIS A 24 -2.19 10.88 14.24
N ARG A 25 -1.20 10.33 13.53
CA ARG A 25 -0.56 10.95 12.35
C ARG A 25 -0.92 10.25 11.04
N THR A 26 -1.32 8.98 11.09
CA THR A 26 -1.42 8.10 9.92
C THR A 26 -2.85 7.64 9.74
N LYS A 27 -3.40 8.01 8.59
CA LYS A 27 -4.70 7.60 8.10
C LYS A 27 -4.50 6.86 6.78
N ILE A 28 -5.16 5.73 6.61
CA ILE A 28 -5.17 4.98 5.36
C ILE A 28 -6.60 4.92 4.82
N TYR A 29 -6.73 4.81 3.50
CA TYR A 29 -8.02 4.69 2.84
C TYR A 29 -8.14 3.30 2.23
N ILE A 30 -9.23 2.60 2.54
CA ILE A 30 -9.54 1.27 2.00
C ILE A 30 -10.86 1.29 1.22
N ALA A 31 -11.15 0.24 0.45
CA ALA A 31 -12.44 0.13 -0.22
C ALA A 31 -13.58 0.00 0.81
N VAL A 32 -14.73 0.60 0.51
CA VAL A 32 -15.94 0.46 1.36
C VAL A 32 -16.34 -1.02 1.40
N GLY A 33 -16.37 -1.60 2.60
CA GLY A 33 -16.66 -3.02 2.83
C GLY A 33 -15.42 -3.91 3.04
N ALA A 34 -14.21 -3.36 2.92
CA ALA A 34 -13.00 -4.04 3.35
C ALA A 34 -12.84 -3.98 4.88
N ASP A 35 -12.15 -4.96 5.46
CA ASP A 35 -11.94 -5.03 6.90
C ASP A 35 -10.89 -4.01 7.40
N PRO A 36 -11.24 -3.08 8.29
CA PRO A 36 -10.29 -2.13 8.86
C PRO A 36 -9.19 -2.78 9.72
N GLU A 37 -9.44 -3.92 10.36
CA GLU A 37 -8.43 -4.63 11.16
C GLU A 37 -7.37 -5.29 10.28
N GLU A 38 -7.80 -5.95 9.20
CA GLU A 38 -6.88 -6.52 8.23
C GLU A 38 -6.01 -5.42 7.59
N ALA A 39 -6.61 -4.28 7.27
CA ALA A 39 -5.90 -3.12 6.73
C ALA A 39 -4.83 -2.58 7.69
N ARG A 40 -5.14 -2.54 8.99
CA ARG A 40 -4.17 -2.19 10.04
C ARG A 40 -3.03 -3.19 10.07
N SER A 41 -3.32 -4.49 10.16
CA SER A 41 -2.30 -5.54 10.21
C SER A 41 -1.36 -5.47 9.00
N ARG A 42 -1.91 -5.33 7.78
CA ARG A 42 -1.13 -5.16 6.55
C ARG A 42 -0.23 -3.92 6.56
N TYR A 43 -0.70 -2.80 7.14
CA TYR A 43 0.12 -1.60 7.24
C TYR A 43 1.36 -1.83 8.12
N TRP A 44 1.19 -2.43 9.29
CA TRP A 44 2.29 -2.71 10.22
C TRP A 44 3.27 -3.74 9.64
N ALA A 45 2.79 -4.84 9.07
CA ALA A 45 3.61 -5.83 8.39
C ALA A 45 4.49 -5.23 7.28
N ARG A 46 3.99 -4.21 6.56
CA ARG A 46 4.77 -3.48 5.56
C ARG A 46 5.81 -2.54 6.16
N GLN A 47 5.57 -1.95 7.32
CA GLN A 47 6.57 -1.10 7.98
C GLN A 47 7.72 -1.95 8.50
N ASP A 48 7.43 -3.12 9.08
CA ASP A 48 8.46 -4.08 9.48
C ASP A 48 9.27 -4.58 8.27
N ALA A 49 8.59 -4.79 7.13
CA ALA A 49 9.24 -5.21 5.89
C ALA A 49 10.11 -4.13 5.24
N LYS A 50 9.94 -2.83 5.51
CA LYS A 50 10.82 -1.77 4.96
C LYS A 50 12.25 -1.81 5.52
N GLY A 51 12.48 -2.53 6.61
CA GLY A 51 13.82 -2.87 7.09
C GLY A 51 14.47 -4.01 6.30
N LYS A 52 13.71 -4.75 5.48
CA LYS A 52 14.21 -5.84 4.65
C LYS A 52 14.18 -5.45 3.17
N PRO A 53 15.32 -5.42 2.47
CA PRO A 53 15.32 -5.13 1.04
C PRO A 53 14.49 -6.18 0.28
N LEU A 54 13.72 -5.74 -0.73
CA LEU A 54 12.90 -6.59 -1.61
C LEU A 54 13.69 -7.70 -2.32
N PHE A 55 15.03 -7.69 -2.24
CA PHE A 55 15.92 -8.68 -2.83
C PHE A 55 16.24 -9.87 -1.91
N ALA A 56 15.76 -9.88 -0.66
CA ALA A 56 16.14 -10.87 0.36
C ALA A 56 15.37 -12.20 0.32
N THR A 57 14.51 -12.45 -0.67
CA THR A 57 13.99 -13.80 -0.92
C THR A 57 14.93 -14.50 -1.92
N LYS A 58 16.01 -15.10 -1.42
CA LYS A 58 16.63 -16.22 -2.14
C LYS A 58 15.52 -17.25 -2.37
N LYS A 59 15.18 -17.50 -3.64
CA LYS A 59 14.40 -18.69 -4.03
C LYS A 59 15.06 -19.91 -3.38
N PRO A 60 14.32 -20.84 -2.74
CA PRO A 60 14.93 -22.09 -2.33
C PRO A 60 15.45 -22.79 -3.59
N ALA A 61 16.75 -23.09 -3.63
CA ALA A 61 17.32 -23.97 -4.63
C ALA A 61 16.72 -25.35 -4.38
N LEU A 62 15.92 -25.82 -5.33
CA LEU A 62 15.46 -27.20 -5.40
C LEU A 62 16.63 -28.00 -5.99
N THR A 63 17.43 -28.68 -5.17
CA THR A 63 18.22 -29.86 -5.57
C THR A 63 18.57 -30.66 -4.33
#